data_AF-A0A2T7M5P8-F1
#
_entry.id   AF-A0A2T7M5P8-F1
#
_cell.length_a   1.000
_cell.length_b   1.000
_cell.length_c   1.000
_cell.angle_alpha   90.00
_cell.angle_beta   90.00
_cell.angle_gamma   90.00
#
_symmetry.space_group_name_H-M   'P 1'
#
loop_
_entity.id
_entity.type
_entity.pdbx_description
1 polymer ?
#
loop_
_entity_poly.entity_id
_entity_poly.type
_entity_poly.pdbx_seq_one_letter_code
_entity_poly.pdbx_strand_id
1 'polypeptide(L)'
;MPIAVVRAETYYVPPPPRRGQPPLDWSGVPAAELVYLWMEARMGRRLPLPTETVDETYYAQINQNRWCALCVCGSAAIVSPTDPRFGCTECGYGWVTLIFPEDVDTVEEQLLLEPRPHLRNWWHPDDPANPYDPPQPPPPFEPEPQKGKGR
;
A
#
# COMPACT_ATOMS: atom_id res chain seq x y z
N MET A 1 -2.27 25.07 -1.82
CA MET A 1 -2.48 24.09 -0.73
C MET A 1 -1.72 22.83 -1.08
N PRO A 2 -0.98 22.22 -0.13
CA PRO A 2 -0.32 20.94 -0.39
C PRO A 2 -1.38 19.88 -0.72
N ILE A 3 -1.10 19.04 -1.73
CA ILE A 3 -1.93 17.87 -2.04
C ILE A 3 -1.64 16.82 -0.97
N ALA A 4 -2.64 16.41 -0.20
CA ALA A 4 -2.48 15.37 0.83
C ALA A 4 -2.14 14.01 0.21
N VAL A 5 -1.49 13.13 0.98
CA VAL A 5 -1.33 11.72 0.59
C VAL A 5 -2.71 11.09 0.50
N VAL A 6 -2.96 10.36 -0.58
CA VAL A 6 -4.26 9.77 -0.87
C VAL A 6 -4.41 8.45 -0.14
N ARG A 7 -5.52 8.33 0.60
CA ARG A 7 -5.98 7.12 1.31
C ARG A 7 -7.27 6.59 0.66
N ALA A 8 -7.65 5.34 0.92
CA ALA A 8 -8.81 4.69 0.31
C ALA A 8 -10.11 5.51 0.44
N GLU A 9 -10.39 6.06 1.62
CA GLU A 9 -11.59 6.84 1.95
C GLU A 9 -11.71 8.16 1.18
N THR A 10 -10.59 8.70 0.68
CA THR A 10 -10.58 9.93 -0.12
C THR A 10 -10.57 9.66 -1.62
N TYR A 11 -10.17 8.46 -2.04
CA TYR A 11 -10.10 8.07 -3.44
C TYR A 11 -11.37 7.36 -3.93
N TYR A 12 -11.83 6.36 -3.17
CA TYR A 12 -12.99 5.55 -3.53
C TYR A 12 -14.28 6.22 -3.04
N VAL A 13 -14.65 7.27 -3.77
CA VAL A 13 -15.88 8.02 -3.50
C VAL A 13 -17.04 7.53 -4.37
N PRO A 14 -18.29 7.65 -3.89
CA PRO A 14 -19.46 7.32 -4.69
C PRO A 14 -19.50 8.10 -6.01
N PRO A 15 -20.09 7.53 -7.08
CA PRO A 15 -20.28 8.27 -8.32
C PRO A 15 -21.21 9.47 -8.11
N PRO A 16 -21.09 10.52 -8.94
CA PRO A 16 -22.01 11.64 -8.89
C PRO A 16 -23.47 11.17 -9.01
N PRO A 17 -24.41 11.74 -8.24
CA PRO A 17 -25.81 11.35 -8.29
C PRO A 17 -26.39 11.60 -9.68
N ARG A 18 -27.27 10.70 -10.11
CA ARG A 18 -28.10 10.94 -11.30
C ARG A 18 -29.10 12.05 -11.01
N ARG A 19 -29.54 12.75 -12.05
CA ARG A 19 -30.54 13.82 -11.93
C ARG A 19 -31.79 13.30 -11.21
N GLY A 20 -32.12 13.91 -10.08
CA GLY A 20 -33.30 13.57 -9.28
C GLY A 20 -33.11 12.40 -8.31
N GLN A 21 -31.90 11.84 -8.19
CA GLN A 21 -31.59 10.83 -7.17
C GLN A 21 -30.72 11.44 -6.06
N PRO A 22 -30.89 11.01 -4.80
CA PRO A 22 -29.99 11.40 -3.73
C PRO A 22 -28.57 10.83 -3.98
N PRO A 23 -27.51 11.48 -3.46
CA PRO A 23 -26.17 10.89 -3.43
C PRO A 23 -26.17 9.56 -2.70
N LEU A 24 -25.36 8.61 -3.20
CA LEU A 24 -25.03 7.41 -2.43
C LEU A 24 -24.15 7.80 -1.26
N ASP A 25 -24.35 7.13 -0.12
CA ASP A 25 -23.56 7.33 1.09
C ASP A 25 -22.74 6.07 1.38
N TRP A 26 -21.42 6.20 1.29
CA TRP A 26 -20.45 5.14 1.63
C TRP A 26 -19.70 5.43 2.95
N SER A 27 -20.12 6.43 3.72
CA SER A 27 -19.42 6.83 4.96
C SER A 27 -19.38 5.76 6.05
N GLY A 28 -20.34 4.83 6.05
CA GLY A 28 -20.37 3.68 6.96
C GLY A 28 -19.66 2.42 6.44
N VAL A 29 -19.05 2.49 5.25
CA VAL A 29 -18.38 1.34 4.63
C VAL A 29 -16.92 1.31 5.08
N PRO A 30 -16.40 0.16 5.56
CA PRO A 30 -15.00 0.03 5.91
C PRO A 30 -14.07 0.39 4.73
N ALA A 31 -12.94 1.04 5.01
CA ALA A 31 -12.09 1.58 3.96
C ALA A 31 -11.53 0.50 3.01
N ALA A 32 -11.28 -0.73 3.52
CA ALA A 32 -10.84 -1.86 2.71
C ALA A 32 -11.91 -2.38 1.72
N GLU A 33 -13.19 -2.09 1.99
CA GLU A 33 -14.33 -2.56 1.18
C GLU A 33 -14.74 -1.54 0.11
N LEU A 34 -14.35 -0.27 0.26
CA LEU A 34 -14.69 0.80 -0.69
C LEU A 34 -14.24 0.52 -2.12
N VAL A 35 -13.10 -0.15 -2.31
CA VAL A 35 -12.61 -0.53 -3.64
C VAL A 35 -13.61 -1.42 -4.38
N TYR A 36 -14.33 -2.30 -3.68
CA TYR A 36 -15.32 -3.20 -4.29
C TYR A 36 -16.54 -2.42 -4.78
N LEU A 37 -17.05 -1.49 -3.95
CA LEU A 37 -18.13 -0.59 -4.34
C LEU A 37 -17.73 0.29 -5.51
N TRP A 38 -16.49 0.78 -5.51
CA TRP A 38 -15.95 1.58 -6.59
C TRP A 38 -15.84 0.79 -7.90
N MET A 39 -15.37 -0.46 -7.85
CA MET A 39 -15.28 -1.35 -9.02
C MET A 39 -16.66 -1.63 -9.62
N GLU A 40 -17.68 -1.86 -8.79
CA GLU A 40 -19.06 -2.00 -9.27
C GLU A 40 -19.56 -0.70 -9.89
N ALA A 41 -19.42 0.43 -9.19
CA ALA A 41 -19.96 1.71 -9.60
C ALA A 41 -19.28 2.29 -10.86
N ARG A 42 -17.97 2.10 -11.02
CA ARG A 42 -17.19 2.67 -12.13
C ARG A 42 -16.96 1.70 -13.28
N MET A 43 -16.81 0.41 -13.00
CA MET A 43 -16.47 -0.60 -14.02
C MET A 43 -17.60 -1.60 -14.27
N GLY A 44 -18.69 -1.57 -13.51
CA GLY A 44 -19.77 -2.55 -13.62
C GLY A 44 -19.36 -3.96 -13.19
N ARG A 45 -18.24 -4.10 -12.47
CA ARG A 45 -17.73 -5.40 -11.99
C ARG A 45 -18.36 -5.71 -10.64
N ARG A 46 -19.26 -6.70 -10.61
CA ARG A 46 -19.82 -7.23 -9.35
C ARG A 46 -18.87 -8.24 -8.75
N LEU A 47 -18.00 -7.75 -7.88
CA LEU A 47 -17.00 -8.57 -7.20
C LEU A 47 -17.51 -8.94 -5.81
N PRO A 48 -17.53 -10.23 -5.43
CA PRO A 48 -17.84 -10.60 -4.06
C PRO A 48 -16.71 -10.10 -3.14
N LEU A 49 -17.09 -9.66 -1.94
CA LEU A 49 -16.12 -9.44 -0.88
C LEU A 49 -15.48 -10.79 -0.51
N PRO A 50 -14.16 -10.82 -0.23
CA PRO A 50 -13.54 -12.00 0.33
C PRO A 50 -14.22 -12.38 1.65
N THR A 51 -14.38 -13.67 1.88
CA THR A 51 -14.94 -14.22 3.13
C THR A 51 -13.86 -14.76 4.06
N GLU A 52 -12.68 -15.07 3.50
CA GLU A 52 -11.57 -15.68 4.21
C GLU A 52 -10.43 -14.69 4.38
N THR A 53 -9.74 -14.80 5.51
CA THR A 53 -8.46 -14.12 5.76
C THR A 53 -7.34 -15.08 5.42
N VAL A 54 -6.32 -14.59 4.71
CA VAL A 54 -5.09 -15.36 4.47
C VAL A 54 -4.09 -15.09 5.59
N ASP A 55 -3.31 -16.10 5.96
CA ASP A 55 -2.27 -16.01 7.00
C ASP A 55 -0.97 -15.42 6.43
N GLU A 56 -1.10 -14.27 5.76
CA GLU A 56 -0.01 -13.52 5.15
C GLU A 56 -0.16 -12.05 5.48
N THR A 57 0.97 -11.34 5.52
CA THR A 57 1.02 -9.90 5.75
C THR A 57 1.77 -9.21 4.63
N TYR A 58 1.23 -8.10 4.12
CA TYR A 58 1.91 -7.26 3.13
C TYR A 58 2.25 -5.90 3.71
N TYR A 59 3.39 -5.35 3.33
CA TYR A 59 3.73 -3.96 3.66
C TYR A 59 2.95 -3.01 2.75
N ALA A 60 2.30 -2.02 3.35
CA ALA A 60 1.75 -0.91 2.61
C ALA A 60 2.88 0.05 2.21
N GLN A 61 2.76 0.64 1.02
CA GLN A 61 3.74 1.60 0.51
C GLN A 61 3.04 2.86 0.02
N ILE A 62 3.76 3.97 -0.07
CA ILE A 62 3.26 5.13 -0.81
C ILE A 62 3.88 5.08 -2.21
N ASN A 63 3.02 5.04 -3.23
CA ASN A 63 3.42 5.09 -4.63
C ASN A 63 2.76 6.27 -5.33
N GLN A 64 3.56 7.27 -5.70
CA GLN A 64 3.10 8.51 -6.32
C GLN A 64 1.97 9.18 -5.51
N ASN A 65 2.21 9.44 -4.23
CA ASN A 65 1.29 10.12 -3.32
C ASN A 65 -0.01 9.35 -3.00
N ARG A 66 0.00 8.02 -3.09
CA ARG A 66 -1.12 7.14 -2.71
C ARG A 66 -0.61 6.02 -1.81
N TRP A 67 -1.28 5.77 -0.69
CA TRP A 67 -1.11 4.52 0.04
C TRP A 67 -1.63 3.38 -0.83
N CYS A 68 -0.78 2.40 -1.10
CA CYS A 68 -1.05 1.27 -1.96
C CYS A 68 -0.61 -0.05 -1.29
N ALA A 69 -1.32 -1.13 -1.63
CA ALA A 69 -0.87 -2.50 -1.41
C ALA A 69 -0.72 -3.20 -2.77
N LEU A 70 0.27 -4.08 -2.88
CA LEU A 70 0.48 -4.94 -4.05
C LEU A 70 0.12 -6.38 -3.72
N CYS A 71 -0.67 -6.99 -4.59
CA CYS A 71 -1.00 -8.41 -4.51
C CYS A 71 0.06 -9.25 -5.24
N VAL A 72 0.22 -10.50 -4.82
CA VAL A 72 1.03 -11.51 -5.51
C VAL A 72 0.65 -11.73 -6.98
N CYS A 73 -0.58 -11.38 -7.40
CA CYS A 73 -0.97 -11.43 -8.81
C CYS A 73 -0.48 -10.24 -9.66
N GLY A 74 0.21 -9.27 -9.04
CA GLY A 74 0.70 -8.05 -9.68
C GLY A 74 -0.30 -6.88 -9.72
N SER A 75 -1.53 -7.08 -9.24
CA SER A 75 -2.50 -5.99 -9.07
C SER A 75 -2.16 -5.13 -7.85
N ALA A 76 -2.56 -3.85 -7.90
CA ALA A 76 -2.41 -2.92 -6.79
C ALA A 76 -3.74 -2.21 -6.52
N ALA A 77 -4.00 -1.91 -5.25
CA ALA A 77 -5.13 -1.07 -4.84
C ALA A 77 -4.66 0.02 -3.90
N ILE A 78 -5.36 1.16 -3.93
CA ILE A 78 -5.22 2.19 -2.90
C ILE A 78 -5.82 1.64 -1.60
N VAL A 79 -5.15 1.87 -0.46
CA VAL A 79 -5.49 1.34 0.86
C VAL A 79 -5.49 2.45 1.91
N SER A 80 -5.86 2.13 3.15
CA SER A 80 -5.92 3.11 4.24
C SER A 80 -5.35 2.53 5.54
N PRO A 81 -4.55 3.30 6.30
CA PRO A 81 -4.11 2.91 7.64
C PRO A 81 -5.27 2.71 8.63
N THR A 82 -6.44 3.32 8.36
CA THR A 82 -7.63 3.20 9.23
C THR A 82 -8.32 1.84 9.15
N ASP A 83 -8.04 1.05 8.11
CA ASP A 83 -8.51 -0.31 7.94
C ASP A 83 -7.38 -1.14 7.30
N PRO A 84 -6.53 -1.80 8.11
CA PRO A 84 -5.34 -2.51 7.64
C PRO A 84 -5.68 -3.87 7.00
N ARG A 85 -6.78 -3.93 6.24
CA ARG A 85 -7.18 -5.07 5.43
C ARG A 85 -7.00 -4.74 3.95
N PHE A 86 -6.56 -5.71 3.18
CA PHE A 86 -6.47 -5.62 1.74
C PHE A 86 -7.15 -6.81 1.08
N GLY A 87 -8.11 -6.52 0.19
CA GLY A 87 -8.77 -7.52 -0.64
C GLY A 87 -8.47 -7.23 -2.11
N CYS A 88 -7.84 -8.18 -2.81
CA CYS A 88 -7.55 -7.99 -4.22
C CYS A 88 -8.83 -8.16 -5.06
N THR A 89 -9.19 -7.11 -5.79
CA THR A 89 -10.35 -7.09 -6.70
C THR A 89 -10.10 -7.81 -8.04
N GLU A 90 -8.86 -8.25 -8.28
CA GLU A 90 -8.48 -8.92 -9.53
C GLU A 90 -8.48 -10.44 -9.42
N CYS A 91 -7.71 -11.00 -8.48
CA CYS A 91 -7.60 -12.45 -8.32
C CYS A 91 -8.44 -13.04 -7.17
N GLY A 92 -9.00 -12.20 -6.29
CA GLY A 92 -9.82 -12.67 -5.16
C GLY A 92 -9.04 -13.45 -4.10
N TYR A 93 -7.76 -13.14 -3.89
CA TYR A 93 -6.83 -13.89 -3.02
C TYR A 93 -7.34 -14.15 -1.58
N GLY A 94 -8.13 -13.24 -1.03
CA GLY A 94 -8.54 -13.24 0.37
C GLY A 94 -8.32 -11.87 1.01
N TRP A 95 -8.71 -11.72 2.27
CA TRP A 95 -8.31 -10.58 3.10
C TRP A 95 -6.89 -10.79 3.61
N VAL A 96 -5.98 -9.89 3.24
CA VAL A 96 -4.60 -9.85 3.74
C VAL A 96 -4.49 -8.74 4.78
N THR A 97 -3.72 -8.98 5.85
CA THR A 97 -3.40 -7.91 6.81
C THR A 97 -2.26 -7.04 6.28
N LEU A 98 -2.43 -5.72 6.35
CA LEU A 98 -1.43 -4.75 5.94
C LEU A 98 -0.59 -4.27 7.13
N ILE A 99 0.71 -4.15 6.89
CA ILE A 99 1.65 -3.51 7.80
C ILE A 99 1.84 -2.06 7.35
N PHE A 100 1.42 -1.13 8.19
CA PHE A 100 1.69 0.31 8.08
C PHE A 100 2.83 0.70 9.02
N PRO A 101 3.52 1.82 8.78
CA PRO A 101 4.46 2.36 9.77
C PRO A 101 3.74 2.68 11.08
N GLU A 102 4.48 2.63 12.19
CA GLU A 102 3.95 3.00 13.51
C GLU A 102 3.43 4.44 13.54
N ASP A 103 4.11 5.35 12.84
CA ASP A 103 3.75 6.76 12.73
C ASP A 103 3.44 7.15 11.28
N VAL A 104 2.19 6.91 10.89
CA VAL A 104 1.64 7.23 9.56
C VAL A 104 1.70 8.72 9.27
N ASP A 105 1.34 9.55 10.25
CA ASP A 105 1.22 11.00 10.04
C ASP A 105 2.61 11.61 9.80
N THR A 106 3.64 11.17 10.54
CA THR A 106 5.03 11.57 10.26
C THR A 106 5.48 11.19 8.85
N VAL A 107 5.16 9.99 8.37
CA VAL A 107 5.51 9.56 7.01
C VAL A 107 4.82 10.44 5.97
N GLU A 108 3.53 10.73 6.15
CA GLU A 108 2.79 11.60 5.23
C GLU A 108 3.33 13.03 5.23
N GLU A 109 3.60 13.62 6.40
CA GLU A 109 4.16 14.96 6.55
C GLU A 109 5.53 15.09 5.87
N GLN A 110 6.40 14.10 6.04
CA GLN A 110 7.71 14.07 5.38
C GLN A 110 7.58 14.08 3.86
N LEU A 111 6.62 13.34 3.31
CA LEU A 111 6.39 13.31 1.86
C LEU A 111 5.82 14.61 1.31
N LEU A 112 5.15 15.43 2.14
CA LEU A 112 4.69 16.76 1.71
C LEU A 112 5.85 17.74 1.46
N LEU A 113 7.06 17.46 1.96
CA LEU A 113 8.27 18.23 1.66
C LEU A 113 8.66 18.14 0.18
N GLU A 114 8.30 17.04 -0.50
CA GLU A 114 8.45 16.94 -1.95
C GLU A 114 7.22 17.60 -2.63
N PRO A 115 7.39 18.75 -3.32
CA PRO A 115 6.28 19.47 -3.94
C PRO A 115 5.62 18.74 -5.13
N ARG A 116 6.25 17.70 -5.69
CA ARG A 116 5.78 16.96 -6.87
C ARG A 116 5.15 15.63 -6.44
N PRO A 117 3.80 15.49 -6.43
CA PRO A 117 3.15 14.28 -5.94
C PRO A 117 3.57 12.98 -6.65
N HIS A 118 3.88 13.05 -7.94
CA HIS A 118 4.33 11.90 -8.71
C HIS A 118 5.74 11.40 -8.33
N LEU A 119 6.48 12.13 -7.49
CA LEU A 119 7.78 11.70 -6.95
C LEU A 119 7.70 11.26 -5.49
N ARG A 120 6.53 11.39 -4.85
CA ARG A 120 6.32 10.97 -3.46
C ARG A 120 6.18 9.46 -3.42
N ASN A 121 7.26 8.80 -3.07
CA ASN A 121 7.31 7.35 -2.88
C ASN A 121 7.89 7.07 -1.51
N TRP A 122 7.35 6.08 -0.83
CA TRP A 122 7.84 5.61 0.46
C TRP A 122 7.64 4.11 0.55
N TRP A 123 8.63 3.44 1.12
CA TRP A 123 8.65 2.00 1.37
C TRP A 123 8.86 1.78 2.87
N HIS A 124 8.22 0.75 3.41
CA HIS A 124 8.45 0.37 4.79
C HIS A 124 9.92 -0.08 4.95
N PRO A 125 10.64 0.34 6.02
CA PRO A 125 12.03 -0.06 6.23
C PRO A 125 12.22 -1.58 6.27
N ASP A 126 11.26 -2.29 6.86
CA ASP A 126 11.28 -3.76 6.96
C ASP A 126 10.70 -4.48 5.74
N ASP A 127 10.25 -3.76 4.70
CA ASP A 127 9.74 -4.40 3.49
C ASP A 127 10.91 -5.03 2.71
N PRO A 128 10.96 -6.36 2.54
CA PRO A 128 12.03 -7.03 1.79
C PRO A 128 12.05 -6.65 0.29
N ALA A 129 10.98 -6.04 -0.23
CA ALA A 129 10.94 -5.49 -1.58
C ALA A 129 11.41 -4.03 -1.67
N ASN A 130 11.78 -3.40 -0.54
CA ASN A 130 12.25 -2.01 -0.51
C ASN A 130 13.52 -1.84 -1.35
N PRO A 131 13.48 -1.04 -2.44
CA PRO A 131 14.63 -0.86 -3.31
C PRO A 131 15.71 0.05 -2.70
N TYR A 132 15.45 0.65 -1.54
CA TYR A 132 16.33 1.60 -0.87
C TYR A 132 17.09 0.99 0.32
N ASP A 133 17.32 -0.32 0.30
CA ASP A 133 18.11 -1.01 1.33
C ASP A 133 19.41 -0.25 1.63
N PRO A 134 19.72 0.04 2.90
CA PRO A 134 20.97 0.67 3.25
C PRO A 134 22.14 -0.22 2.80
N PRO A 135 23.28 0.36 2.39
CA PRO A 135 24.45 -0.42 2.01
C PRO A 135 24.82 -1.40 3.12
N GLN A 136 24.86 -2.70 2.80
CA GLN A 136 25.34 -3.70 3.74
C GLN A 136 26.79 -3.37 4.14
N PRO A 137 27.16 -3.44 5.43
CA PRO A 137 28.55 -3.28 5.81
C PRO A 137 29.40 -4.31 5.06
N PRO A 138 30.63 -3.95 4.63
CA PRO A 138 31.50 -4.90 3.97
C PRO A 138 31.71 -6.12 4.86
N PRO A 139 31.84 -7.33 4.29
CA PRO A 139 32.13 -8.52 5.08
C PRO A 139 33.40 -8.29 5.92
N PRO A 140 33.51 -8.91 7.11
CA PRO A 140 34.73 -8.85 7.90
C PRO A 140 35.92 -9.25 7.05
N PHE A 141 37.00 -8.47 7.13
CA PHE A 141 38.26 -8.85 6.50
C PHE A 141 38.77 -10.13 7.15
N GLU A 142 38.63 -11.27 6.47
CA GLU A 142 39.32 -12.51 6.83
C GLU A 142 40.74 -12.43 6.27
N PRO A 143 41.78 -12.32 7.12
CA PRO A 143 43.16 -12.37 6.64
C PRO A 143 43.40 -13.73 5.98
N GLU A 144 43.94 -13.72 4.75
CA GLU A 144 44.35 -14.95 4.07
C GLU A 144 45.24 -15.80 4.99
N PRO A 145 45.04 -17.13 5.07
CA PRO A 145 45.90 -17.98 5.86
C PRO A 145 47.33 -17.82 5.36
N GLN A 146 48.22 -17.36 6.25
CA GLN A 146 49.64 -17.20 5.94
C GLN A 146 50.17 -18.54 5.42
N LYS A 147 50.45 -18.61 4.11
CA LYS A 147 51.23 -19.71 3.56
C LYS A 147 52.59 -19.67 4.23
N GLY A 148 52.76 -20.54 5.22
CA GLY A 148 54.03 -20.74 5.91
C GLY A 148 55.12 -20.98 4.86
N LYS A 149 56.09 -20.09 4.79
CA LYS A 149 57.32 -20.33 4.03
C LYS A 149 58.04 -21.49 4.69
N GLY A 150 57.86 -22.68 4.13
CA GLY A 150 58.66 -23.86 4.44
C GLY A 150 60.14 -23.57 4.17
N ARG A 151 60.97 -23.98 5.13
CA ARG A 151 62.43 -23.87 5.16
C ARG A 151 63.11 -24.55 3.97
#